data_AF-A0AAN8USP2-F1
#
_entry.id   AF-A0AAN8USP2-F1
#
_cell.length_a   1.000
_cell.length_b   1.000
_cell.length_c   1.000
_cell.angle_alpha   90.00
_cell.angle_beta   90.00
_cell.angle_gamma   90.00
#
_symmetry.space_group_name_H-M   'P 1'
#
loop_
_entity.id
_entity.type
_entity.pdbx_description
1 polymer ?
#
loop_
_entity_poly.entity_id
_entity_poly.type
_entity_poly.pdbx_seq_one_letter_code
_entity_poly.pdbx_strand_id
1 'polypeptide(L)'
;MCGGSKDGTQHAKRSLPVFDQDLNCLPYPVSSSEQPQNAQNDQSESGKVVKKKRAPSELVANLALEDLAKYFDVPIVEASKNLQVGLTVLKRKCREFGIPRWPHRKIKSLDTLIHDLQEEAERQQQEDKVAAMAVAKRQKLLVNEKENIERKPFIELKNETKRFRQDVFKRRHRARALQNQASSAFASETKE
;
A
#
# COMPACT_ATOMS: atom_id res chain seq x y z
N MET A 1 16.07 -12.90 -58.22
CA MET A 1 15.07 -11.81 -58.22
C MET A 1 13.73 -12.36 -57.73
N CYS A 2 12.95 -11.47 -57.12
CA CYS A 2 11.49 -11.36 -57.08
C CYS A 2 10.69 -12.32 -58.00
N GLY A 3 9.51 -12.83 -57.64
CA GLY A 3 8.70 -12.61 -56.44
C GLY A 3 7.19 -12.56 -56.76
N GLY A 4 6.35 -13.14 -55.90
CA GLY A 4 4.88 -13.13 -56.01
C GLY A 4 4.30 -14.14 -57.03
N SER A 5 3.00 -14.48 -57.01
CA SER A 5 1.94 -14.15 -56.03
C SER A 5 0.66 -14.94 -56.37
N LYS A 6 -0.10 -15.37 -55.34
CA LYS A 6 -1.60 -15.44 -55.30
C LYS A 6 -2.33 -16.43 -56.25
N ASP A 7 -3.55 -16.95 -56.01
CA ASP A 7 -4.54 -17.01 -54.91
C ASP A 7 -5.20 -18.42 -54.99
N GLY A 8 -6.05 -18.98 -54.09
CA GLY A 8 -6.80 -18.52 -52.90
C GLY A 8 -7.76 -19.64 -52.42
N THR A 9 -8.93 -19.31 -51.83
CA THR A 9 -10.19 -20.13 -51.85
C THR A 9 -10.24 -21.37 -50.89
N GLN A 10 -11.08 -21.52 -49.83
CA GLN A 10 -12.22 -20.76 -49.25
C GLN A 10 -12.48 -21.00 -47.72
N HIS A 11 -13.19 -20.03 -47.11
CA HIS A 11 -14.16 -20.10 -45.99
C HIS A 11 -14.24 -21.27 -44.98
N ALA A 12 -14.15 -20.92 -43.68
CA ALA A 12 -15.26 -21.13 -42.73
C ALA A 12 -15.11 -20.24 -41.47
N LYS A 13 -16.10 -19.39 -41.17
CA LYS A 13 -16.21 -18.69 -39.87
C LYS A 13 -17.01 -19.56 -38.90
N ARG A 14 -16.52 -19.81 -37.68
CA ARG A 14 -17.36 -20.25 -36.56
C ARG A 14 -17.03 -19.42 -35.32
N SER A 15 -18.08 -18.84 -34.74
CA SER A 15 -18.04 -17.93 -33.59
C SER A 15 -17.72 -18.65 -32.29
N LEU A 16 -16.85 -18.07 -31.48
CA LEU A 16 -16.77 -18.40 -30.05
C LEU A 16 -17.98 -17.75 -29.33
N PRO A 17 -18.69 -18.48 -28.45
CA PRO A 17 -19.76 -17.90 -27.65
C PRO A 17 -19.17 -17.02 -26.55
N VAL A 18 -19.55 -15.73 -26.56
CA VAL A 18 -19.28 -14.81 -25.46
C VAL A 18 -20.20 -15.17 -24.30
N PHE A 19 -19.62 -15.53 -23.16
CA PHE A 19 -20.34 -15.72 -21.90
C PHE A 19 -20.20 -14.44 -21.05
N ASP A 20 -20.96 -13.42 -21.43
CA ASP A 20 -21.15 -12.23 -20.59
C ASP A 20 -22.16 -12.57 -19.48
N GLN A 21 -21.70 -12.56 -18.24
CA GLN A 21 -22.56 -12.70 -17.07
C GLN A 21 -21.98 -11.91 -15.91
N ASP A 22 -22.41 -10.65 -15.84
CA ASP A 22 -22.17 -9.75 -14.72
C ASP A 22 -22.90 -10.26 -13.46
N LEU A 23 -22.15 -10.61 -12.43
CA LEU A 23 -22.64 -11.26 -11.21
C LEU A 23 -23.03 -10.28 -10.09
N ASN A 24 -23.28 -9.00 -10.39
CA ASN A 24 -23.65 -7.98 -9.39
C ASN A 24 -25.10 -7.47 -9.44
N CYS A 25 -25.98 -8.06 -10.26
CA CYS A 25 -27.40 -7.69 -10.28
C CYS A 25 -28.21 -8.43 -9.20
N LEU A 26 -28.29 -7.85 -7.99
CA LEU A 26 -29.32 -8.22 -7.01
C LEU A 26 -30.66 -7.54 -7.37
N PRO A 27 -31.81 -8.25 -7.30
CA PRO A 27 -33.11 -7.66 -7.59
C PRO A 27 -33.61 -6.85 -6.38
N TYR A 28 -34.02 -5.60 -6.63
CA TYR A 28 -34.83 -4.82 -5.68
C TYR A 28 -36.04 -4.23 -6.42
N PRO A 29 -37.27 -4.33 -5.88
CA PRO A 29 -38.46 -3.85 -6.57
C PRO A 29 -38.52 -2.31 -6.60
N VAL A 30 -39.01 -1.81 -7.74
CA VAL A 30 -39.11 -0.38 -8.07
C VAL A 30 -40.26 0.29 -7.31
N SER A 31 -40.05 1.53 -6.85
CA SER A 31 -41.12 2.52 -6.72
C SER A 31 -40.59 3.91 -7.07
N SER A 32 -41.45 4.76 -7.62
CA SER A 32 -41.11 5.96 -8.41
C SER A 32 -40.62 7.15 -7.58
N SER A 33 -39.72 7.99 -8.14
CA SER A 33 -40.03 9.38 -8.59
C SER A 33 -38.79 10.21 -8.99
N GLU A 34 -39.06 11.28 -9.75
CA GLU A 34 -38.22 12.33 -10.38
C GLU A 34 -36.74 12.61 -9.99
N GLN A 35 -35.90 12.63 -11.05
CA GLN A 35 -34.96 13.68 -11.57
C GLN A 35 -34.36 14.83 -10.69
N PRO A 36 -33.25 15.49 -11.12
CA PRO A 36 -32.03 15.58 -10.30
C PRO A 36 -31.65 16.99 -9.83
N GLN A 37 -30.81 17.10 -8.79
CA GLN A 37 -29.95 18.27 -8.58
C GLN A 37 -28.82 18.13 -7.52
N ASN A 38 -27.65 18.65 -7.91
CA ASN A 38 -26.71 19.43 -7.09
C ASN A 38 -25.91 18.77 -5.93
N ALA A 39 -24.88 19.51 -5.47
CA ALA A 39 -23.77 19.04 -4.64
C ALA A 39 -23.92 19.31 -3.14
N GLN A 40 -23.26 18.45 -2.34
CA GLN A 40 -22.80 18.59 -0.94
C GLN A 40 -21.92 17.34 -0.69
N ASN A 41 -20.72 17.32 -0.08
CA ASN A 41 -20.02 18.20 0.85
C ASN A 41 -20.81 18.59 2.11
N ASP A 42 -20.46 17.98 3.25
CA ASP A 42 -20.12 18.70 4.49
C ASP A 42 -19.42 17.75 5.48
N GLN A 43 -18.26 18.09 6.07
CA GLN A 43 -17.98 18.97 7.23
C GLN A 43 -18.17 18.23 8.57
N SER A 44 -17.49 18.56 9.68
CA SER A 44 -17.08 19.87 10.23
C SER A 44 -15.77 19.74 11.06
N GLU A 45 -15.07 20.74 11.60
CA GLU A 45 -14.96 22.21 11.43
C GLU A 45 -13.54 22.61 11.96
N SER A 46 -12.97 23.82 11.88
CA SER A 46 -13.33 25.12 11.30
C SER A 46 -12.02 25.90 10.96
N GLY A 47 -12.11 27.22 10.75
CA GLY A 47 -11.03 28.15 11.12
C GLY A 47 -10.24 28.80 9.98
N LYS A 48 -10.76 29.93 9.47
CA LYS A 48 -10.08 30.96 8.66
C LYS A 48 -9.28 30.46 7.44
N VAL A 49 -9.84 30.66 6.24
CA VAL A 49 -9.11 30.56 4.96
C VAL A 49 -8.14 31.74 4.80
N VAL A 50 -7.04 31.72 5.56
CA VAL A 50 -5.86 32.52 5.24
C VAL A 50 -5.31 31.98 3.93
N LYS A 51 -5.31 32.80 2.88
CA LYS A 51 -4.62 32.48 1.61
C LYS A 51 -3.14 32.29 1.91
N LYS A 52 -2.72 31.05 2.19
CA LYS A 52 -1.32 30.70 2.44
C LYS A 52 -0.51 31.19 1.24
N LYS A 53 0.43 32.10 1.52
CA LYS A 53 1.42 32.54 0.53
C LYS A 53 2.02 31.29 -0.10
N ARG A 54 2.11 31.26 -1.44
CA ARG A 54 2.82 30.18 -2.13
C ARG A 54 4.21 30.08 -1.49
N ALA A 55 4.66 28.86 -1.18
CA ALA A 55 6.00 28.67 -0.62
C ALA A 55 7.02 29.41 -1.52
N PRO A 56 7.94 30.22 -0.96
CA PRO A 56 8.97 30.90 -1.74
C PRO A 56 9.60 29.94 -2.74
N SER A 57 9.70 30.37 -4.00
CA SER A 57 10.17 29.51 -5.09
C SER A 57 11.59 28.98 -4.81
N GLU A 58 12.40 29.76 -4.10
CA GLU A 58 13.73 29.38 -3.64
C GLU A 58 13.72 28.22 -2.64
N LEU A 59 12.80 28.18 -1.66
CA LEU A 59 12.71 27.05 -0.73
C LEU A 59 12.42 25.75 -1.49
N VAL A 60 11.54 25.78 -2.49
CA VAL A 60 11.20 24.62 -3.33
C VAL A 60 12.35 24.23 -4.26
N ALA A 61 13.11 25.21 -4.77
CA ALA A 61 14.30 24.96 -5.57
C ALA A 61 15.39 24.27 -4.73
N ASN A 62 15.64 24.78 -3.52
CA ASN A 62 16.72 24.38 -2.63
C ASN A 62 16.46 23.06 -1.87
N LEU A 63 15.22 22.55 -1.83
CA LEU A 63 14.92 21.23 -1.25
C LEU A 63 15.77 20.14 -1.91
N ALA A 64 16.65 19.50 -1.14
CA ALA A 64 17.46 18.36 -1.56
C ALA A 64 16.76 17.02 -1.26
N LEU A 65 17.23 15.92 -1.85
CA LEU A 65 16.68 14.58 -1.59
C LEU A 65 16.82 14.19 -0.11
N GLU A 66 17.92 14.62 0.51
CA GLU A 66 18.28 14.44 1.91
C GLU A 66 17.26 15.11 2.84
N ASP A 67 16.63 16.22 2.43
CA ASP A 67 15.59 16.88 3.21
C ASP A 67 14.26 16.13 3.12
N LEU A 68 13.96 15.51 1.98
CA LEU A 68 12.80 14.63 1.84
C LEU A 68 13.00 13.34 2.64
N ALA A 69 14.23 12.82 2.69
CA ALA A 69 14.56 11.54 3.32
C ALA A 69 14.30 11.51 4.83
N LYS A 70 14.49 12.64 5.50
CA LYS A 70 14.19 12.86 6.94
C LYS A 70 12.72 12.62 7.31
N TYR A 71 11.81 12.54 6.34
CA TYR A 71 10.36 12.40 6.55
C TYR A 71 9.74 11.19 5.83
N PHE A 72 10.55 10.26 5.32
CA PHE A 72 10.03 9.08 4.61
C PHE A 72 9.30 8.08 5.51
N ASP A 73 9.53 8.13 6.81
CA ASP A 73 8.84 7.42 7.89
C ASP A 73 7.41 7.93 8.15
N VAL A 74 7.07 9.17 7.78
CA VAL A 74 5.75 9.78 7.97
C VAL A 74 4.92 9.88 6.67
N PRO A 75 3.58 10.03 6.73
CA PRO A 75 2.76 10.30 5.56
C PRO A 75 3.18 11.57 4.80
N ILE A 76 3.05 11.59 3.47
CA ILE A 76 3.39 12.78 2.65
C ILE A 76 2.60 14.06 3.04
N VAL A 77 1.41 13.90 3.63
CA VAL A 77 0.58 15.00 4.17
C VAL A 77 1.22 15.67 5.39
N GLU A 78 2.00 14.90 6.15
CA GLU A 78 2.72 15.34 7.33
C GLU A 78 4.11 15.86 6.95
N ALA A 79 4.82 15.15 6.08
CA ALA A 79 6.06 15.63 5.47
C ALA A 79 5.88 17.02 4.82
N SER A 80 4.78 17.24 4.08
CA SER A 80 4.52 18.55 3.46
C SER A 80 4.26 19.67 4.47
N LYS A 81 3.71 19.36 5.66
CA LYS A 81 3.54 20.34 6.74
C LYS A 81 4.89 20.69 7.36
N ASN A 82 5.72 19.69 7.68
CA ASN A 82 7.04 19.87 8.26
C ASN A 82 7.98 20.65 7.33
N LEU A 83 7.99 20.32 6.03
CA LEU A 83 8.76 21.03 5.01
C LEU A 83 8.14 22.39 4.60
N GLN A 84 6.98 22.76 5.14
CA GLN A 84 6.20 23.98 4.81
C GLN A 84 5.86 24.17 3.31
N VAL A 85 5.93 23.09 2.51
CA VAL A 85 5.68 23.10 1.06
C VAL A 85 4.30 22.51 0.76
N GLY A 86 3.57 23.08 -0.20
CA GLY A 86 2.26 22.56 -0.61
C GLY A 86 2.35 21.12 -1.14
N LEU A 87 1.41 20.25 -0.77
CA LEU A 87 1.44 18.82 -1.08
C LEU A 87 1.56 18.51 -2.59
N THR A 88 0.98 19.35 -3.46
CA THR A 88 1.14 19.25 -4.92
C THR A 88 2.56 19.58 -5.38
N VAL A 89 3.17 20.61 -4.78
CA VAL A 89 4.55 21.04 -5.05
C VAL A 89 5.55 19.99 -4.54
N LEU A 90 5.34 19.46 -3.33
CA LEU A 90 6.15 18.36 -2.81
C LEU A 90 6.06 17.12 -3.72
N LYS A 91 4.85 16.73 -4.15
CA LYS A 91 4.67 15.63 -5.13
C LYS A 91 5.37 15.88 -6.46
N ARG A 92 5.48 17.13 -6.92
CA ARG A 92 6.25 17.49 -8.13
C ARG A 92 7.75 17.32 -7.88
N LYS A 93 8.29 17.92 -6.81
CA LYS A 93 9.71 17.79 -6.43
C LYS A 93 10.12 16.33 -6.19
N CYS A 94 9.24 15.52 -5.59
CA CYS A 94 9.43 14.06 -5.48
C CYS A 94 9.63 13.38 -6.84
N ARG A 95 8.85 13.76 -7.87
CA ARG A 95 8.98 13.20 -9.23
C ARG A 95 10.27 13.63 -9.90
N GLU A 96 10.70 14.88 -9.68
CA GLU A 96 12.01 15.38 -10.14
C GLU A 96 13.17 14.56 -9.55
N PHE A 97 13.04 14.10 -8.29
CA PHE A 97 13.96 13.14 -7.65
C PHE A 97 13.72 11.65 -7.97
N GLY A 98 12.86 11.31 -8.94
CA GLY A 98 12.59 9.90 -9.30
C GLY A 98 11.76 9.13 -8.26
N ILE A 99 11.01 9.82 -7.39
CA ILE A 99 10.11 9.26 -6.37
C ILE A 99 8.64 9.37 -6.85
N PRO A 100 8.15 8.47 -7.71
CA PRO A 100 6.76 8.53 -8.19
C PRO A 100 5.74 8.20 -7.09
N ARG A 101 6.15 7.47 -6.05
CA ARG A 101 5.31 7.05 -4.92
C ARG A 101 6.06 7.18 -3.61
N TRP A 102 5.45 7.85 -2.63
CA TRP A 102 6.05 8.12 -1.32
C TRP A 102 6.36 6.81 -0.56
N PRO A 103 7.58 6.62 -0.03
CA PRO A 103 8.07 5.33 0.49
C PRO A 103 7.47 4.91 1.84
N HIS A 104 6.81 5.79 2.60
CA HIS A 104 6.18 5.52 3.91
C HIS A 104 5.46 4.16 4.02
N ARG A 105 4.68 3.76 3.01
CA ARG A 105 3.96 2.47 3.06
C ARG A 105 4.88 1.24 3.03
N LYS A 106 6.08 1.36 2.43
CA LYS A 106 7.11 0.31 2.49
C LYS A 106 7.79 0.34 3.86
N ILE A 107 8.26 1.51 4.29
CA ILE A 107 9.00 1.71 5.56
C ILE A 107 8.18 1.24 6.76
N LYS A 108 6.94 1.75 6.93
CA LYS A 108 6.04 1.32 8.00
C LYS A 108 5.79 -0.19 8.01
N SER A 109 5.75 -0.83 6.84
CA SER A 109 5.59 -2.28 6.75
C SER A 109 6.85 -3.08 7.08
N LEU A 110 8.05 -2.49 6.96
CA LEU A 110 9.30 -3.08 7.45
C LEU A 110 9.41 -2.90 8.96
N ASP A 111 9.07 -1.71 9.48
CA ASP A 111 9.08 -1.42 10.92
C ASP A 111 8.14 -2.35 11.69
N THR A 112 6.91 -2.56 11.21
CA THR A 112 6.00 -3.55 11.80
C THR A 112 6.60 -4.97 11.79
N LEU A 113 7.30 -5.38 10.72
CA LEU A 113 7.92 -6.70 10.68
C LEU A 113 9.14 -6.84 11.60
N ILE A 114 9.92 -5.78 11.78
CA ILE A 114 11.06 -5.75 12.69
C ILE A 114 10.55 -5.86 14.12
N HIS A 115 9.54 -5.06 14.49
CA HIS A 115 8.87 -5.13 15.78
C HIS A 115 8.22 -6.51 16.04
N ASP A 116 7.40 -7.02 15.10
CA ASP A 116 6.77 -8.35 15.19
C ASP A 116 7.82 -9.46 15.45
N LEU A 117 9.04 -9.32 14.88
CA LEU A 117 10.15 -10.27 15.09
C LEU A 117 10.90 -10.06 16.42
N GLN A 118 11.01 -8.83 16.91
CA GLN A 118 11.60 -8.54 18.23
C GLN A 118 10.72 -9.11 19.34
N GLU A 119 9.42 -8.82 19.30
CA GLU A 119 8.43 -9.30 20.25
C GLU A 119 8.34 -10.84 20.27
N GLU A 120 8.48 -11.50 19.11
CA GLU A 120 8.55 -12.96 19.02
C GLU A 120 9.85 -13.53 19.61
N ALA A 121 11.00 -12.89 19.38
CA ALA A 121 12.26 -13.29 20.01
C ALA A 121 12.22 -13.11 21.54
N GLU A 122 11.53 -12.09 22.02
CA GLU A 122 11.33 -11.83 23.45
C GLU A 122 10.41 -12.86 24.10
N ARG A 123 9.32 -13.26 23.44
CA ARG A 123 8.48 -14.39 23.89
C ARG A 123 9.22 -15.74 23.90
N GLN A 124 10.19 -15.91 23.00
CA GLN A 124 10.96 -17.16 22.83
C GLN A 124 12.30 -17.15 23.59
N GLN A 125 12.45 -16.26 24.57
CA GLN A 125 13.61 -16.23 25.47
C GLN A 125 13.71 -17.53 26.27
N GLN A 126 14.45 -18.52 25.74
CA GLN A 126 15.77 -18.91 26.29
C GLN A 126 16.36 -20.17 25.62
N GLU A 127 15.55 -21.01 24.96
CA GLU A 127 15.93 -22.41 24.72
C GLU A 127 16.65 -22.72 23.38
N ASP A 128 16.43 -21.94 22.31
CA ASP A 128 17.03 -22.23 21.00
C ASP A 128 17.91 -21.07 20.43
N LYS A 129 19.23 -21.28 20.50
CA LYS A 129 20.25 -20.38 19.91
C LYS A 129 20.16 -20.29 18.38
N VAL A 130 19.70 -21.35 17.71
CA VAL A 130 19.53 -21.40 16.25
C VAL A 130 18.33 -20.53 15.84
N ALA A 131 17.20 -20.64 16.53
CA ALA A 131 16.05 -19.77 16.34
C ALA A 131 16.42 -18.29 16.57
N ALA A 132 17.10 -17.98 17.67
CA ALA A 132 17.56 -16.63 17.98
C ALA A 132 18.47 -16.05 16.88
N MET A 133 19.46 -16.82 16.39
CA MET A 133 20.31 -16.40 15.27
C MET A 133 19.54 -16.21 13.96
N ALA A 134 18.53 -17.05 13.69
CA ALA A 134 17.68 -16.92 12.50
C ALA A 134 16.86 -15.62 12.55
N VAL A 135 16.29 -15.26 13.71
CA VAL A 135 15.57 -14.00 13.91
C VAL A 135 16.49 -12.80 13.78
N ALA A 136 17.65 -12.80 14.45
CA ALA A 136 18.63 -11.70 14.35
C ALA A 136 19.13 -11.48 12.90
N LYS A 137 19.42 -12.57 12.16
CA LYS A 137 19.76 -12.52 10.74
C LYS A 137 18.61 -11.92 9.91
N ARG A 138 17.36 -12.24 10.23
CA ARG A 138 16.19 -11.71 9.51
C ARG A 138 15.94 -10.24 9.80
N GLN A 139 16.04 -9.81 11.06
CA GLN A 139 15.96 -8.40 11.45
C GLN A 139 17.01 -7.57 10.70
N LYS A 140 18.27 -8.02 10.68
CA LYS A 140 19.36 -7.34 9.94
C LYS A 140 19.06 -7.15 8.45
N LEU A 141 18.48 -8.16 7.80
CA LEU A 141 18.04 -8.06 6.39
C LEU A 141 16.94 -7.00 6.20
N LEU A 142 15.94 -6.95 7.09
CA LEU A 142 14.85 -5.97 7.02
C LEU A 142 15.32 -4.54 7.30
N VAL A 143 16.23 -4.34 8.27
CA VAL A 143 16.84 -3.04 8.57
C VAL A 143 17.66 -2.53 7.39
N ASN A 144 18.51 -3.37 6.80
CA ASN A 144 19.27 -3.00 5.60
C ASN A 144 18.35 -2.69 4.41
N GLU A 145 17.22 -3.41 4.27
CA GLU A 145 16.23 -3.12 3.22
C GLU A 145 15.51 -1.78 3.46
N LYS A 146 15.24 -1.42 4.72
CA LYS A 146 14.69 -0.12 5.11
C LYS A 146 15.65 1.02 4.76
N GLU A 147 16.91 0.93 5.19
CA GLU A 147 17.92 1.95 4.87
C GLU A 147 18.06 2.11 3.34
N ASN A 148 18.06 1.02 2.58
CA ASN A 148 18.17 1.07 1.12
C ASN A 148 17.00 1.84 0.47
N ILE A 149 15.78 1.77 1.04
CA ILE A 149 14.62 2.55 0.59
C ILE A 149 14.75 4.02 1.02
N GLU A 150 15.32 4.30 2.18
CA GLU A 150 15.56 5.68 2.63
C GLU A 150 16.61 6.39 1.77
N ARG A 151 17.71 5.68 1.44
CA ARG A 151 18.76 6.17 0.51
C ARG A 151 18.26 6.28 -0.92
N LYS A 152 17.45 5.33 -1.39
CA LYS A 152 16.98 5.23 -2.78
C LYS A 152 15.50 4.80 -2.84
N PRO A 153 14.55 5.76 -2.71
CA PRO A 153 13.10 5.47 -2.58
C PRO A 153 12.47 4.69 -3.73
N PHE A 154 13.09 4.78 -4.91
CA PHE A 154 12.69 4.03 -6.10
C PHE A 154 12.84 2.51 -5.93
N ILE A 155 13.79 2.03 -5.13
CA ILE A 155 14.15 0.61 -5.06
C ILE A 155 12.95 -0.26 -4.69
N GLU A 156 12.76 -1.33 -5.46
CA GLU A 156 11.74 -2.32 -5.18
C GLU A 156 12.17 -3.26 -4.06
N LEU A 157 11.21 -3.62 -3.20
CA LEU A 157 11.41 -4.58 -2.13
C LEU A 157 11.82 -5.95 -2.69
N LYS A 158 12.92 -6.52 -2.20
CA LYS A 158 13.41 -7.85 -2.60
C LYS A 158 12.32 -8.92 -2.49
N ASN A 159 12.42 -9.92 -3.37
CA ASN A 159 11.47 -11.04 -3.43
C ASN A 159 11.41 -11.83 -2.12
N GLU A 160 12.54 -12.00 -1.42
CA GLU A 160 12.59 -12.59 -0.08
C GLU A 160 11.75 -11.81 0.95
N THR A 161 11.75 -10.49 0.89
CA THR A 161 11.01 -9.61 1.79
C THR A 161 9.53 -9.59 1.41
N LYS A 162 9.19 -9.56 0.12
CA LYS A 162 7.82 -9.73 -0.39
C LYS A 162 7.21 -11.06 0.08
N ARG A 163 7.93 -12.18 -0.07
CA ARG A 163 7.47 -13.53 0.33
C ARG A 163 7.21 -13.58 1.84
N PHE A 164 8.18 -13.16 2.65
CA PHE A 164 8.04 -13.10 4.11
C PHE A 164 6.85 -12.24 4.57
N ARG A 165 6.60 -11.08 3.94
CA ARG A 165 5.41 -10.25 4.21
C ARG A 165 4.10 -11.00 3.94
N GLN A 166 4.04 -11.78 2.86
CA GLN A 166 2.87 -12.63 2.59
C GLN A 166 2.72 -13.75 3.62
N ASP A 167 3.82 -14.39 4.04
CA ASP A 167 3.78 -15.50 4.99
C ASP A 167 3.35 -15.03 6.38
N VAL A 168 3.87 -13.89 6.85
CA VAL A 168 3.43 -13.23 8.10
C VAL A 168 1.96 -12.81 8.02
N PHE A 169 1.53 -12.22 6.90
CA PHE A 169 0.12 -11.87 6.69
C PHE A 169 -0.79 -13.11 6.74
N LYS A 170 -0.43 -14.20 6.04
CA LYS A 170 -1.18 -15.48 6.05
C LYS A 170 -1.25 -16.08 7.46
N ARG A 171 -0.15 -16.05 8.22
CA ARG A 171 -0.12 -16.51 9.62
C ARG A 171 -1.08 -15.69 10.50
N ARG A 172 -0.99 -14.36 10.45
CA ARG A 172 -1.85 -13.42 11.20
C ARG A 172 -3.32 -13.55 10.81
N HIS A 173 -3.62 -13.78 9.54
CA HIS A 173 -4.99 -14.01 9.05
C HIS A 173 -5.58 -15.32 9.60
N ARG A 174 -4.81 -16.42 9.53
CA ARG A 174 -5.23 -17.74 10.09
C ARG A 174 -5.47 -17.67 11.59
N ALA A 175 -4.58 -17.02 12.34
CA ALA A 175 -4.73 -16.84 13.79
C ALA A 175 -6.03 -16.10 14.15
N ARG A 176 -6.37 -15.02 13.42
CA ARG A 176 -7.65 -14.30 13.61
C ARG A 176 -8.88 -15.14 13.27
N ALA A 177 -8.81 -15.96 12.23
CA ALA A 177 -9.91 -16.86 11.87
C ALA A 177 -10.18 -17.89 12.98
N LEU A 178 -9.12 -18.50 13.54
CA LEU A 178 -9.22 -19.43 14.67
C LEU A 178 -9.76 -18.73 15.93
N GLN A 179 -9.28 -17.52 16.24
CA GLN A 179 -9.77 -16.74 17.37
C GLN A 179 -11.27 -16.40 17.24
N ASN A 180 -11.72 -15.96 16.05
CA ASN A 180 -13.13 -15.68 15.80
C ASN A 180 -14.00 -16.94 15.92
N GLN A 181 -13.51 -18.10 15.45
CA GLN A 181 -14.20 -19.38 15.60
C GLN A 181 -14.32 -19.80 17.07
N ALA A 182 -13.24 -19.67 17.86
CA ALA A 182 -13.26 -19.95 19.29
C ALA A 182 -14.23 -19.03 20.04
N SER A 183 -14.20 -17.72 19.80
CA SER A 183 -15.15 -16.76 20.39
C SER A 183 -16.59 -17.08 20.02
N SER A 184 -16.86 -17.54 18.79
CA SER A 184 -18.19 -17.97 18.36
C SER A 184 -18.66 -19.22 19.10
N ALA A 185 -17.77 -20.18 19.39
CA ALA A 185 -18.12 -21.40 20.11
C ALA A 185 -18.42 -21.12 21.60
N PHE A 186 -17.58 -20.32 22.27
CA PHE A 186 -17.82 -19.90 23.66
C PHE A 186 -19.12 -19.09 23.83
N ALA A 187 -19.50 -18.29 22.83
CA ALA A 187 -20.74 -17.53 22.85
C ALA A 187 -22.01 -18.39 22.68
N SER A 188 -21.91 -19.59 22.09
CA SER A 188 -23.01 -20.57 22.05
C SER A 188 -23.12 -21.39 23.34
N GLU A 189 -22.01 -21.64 24.03
CA GLU A 189 -21.94 -22.52 25.22
C GLU A 189 -22.34 -21.80 26.53
N THR A 190 -22.42 -20.47 26.52
CA THR A 190 -22.80 -19.63 27.68
C THR A 190 -24.27 -19.22 27.68
N LYS A 191 -25.14 -19.96 26.97
CA LYS A 191 -26.56 -19.66 26.79
C LYS A 191 -27.52 -20.81 27.14
N GLU A 192 -27.01 -21.85 27.80
CA GLU A 192 -27.78 -22.84 28.56
C GLU A 192 -27.62 -22.61 30.06
#